data_AF-X8CPX5-F1
#
_entry.id   AF-X8CPX5-F1
#
_cell.length_a   1.000
_cell.length_b   1.000
_cell.length_c   1.000
_cell.angle_alpha   90.00
_cell.angle_beta   90.00
_cell.angle_gamma   90.00
#
_symmetry.space_group_name_H-M   'P 1'
#
loop_
_entity.id
_entity.type
_entity.pdbx_description
1 polymer ?
#
loop_
_entity_poly.entity_id
_entity_poly.type
_entity_poly.pdbx_seq_one_letter_code
_entity_poly.pdbx_strand_id
1 'polypeptide(L)' 'MNWNFFGSFVFGTPGFPLSDVPLGDIAGQVADGTLEAKPSRVFSFDQIHEAHRLMEAGEAGGKMVVVLE' A
#
# COMPACT_ATOMS: atom_id res chain seq x y z
N MET A 1 19.86 5.65 8.12
CA MET A 1 18.39 5.84 8.13
C MET A 1 17.83 4.95 7.03
N ASN A 2 17.13 3.87 7.38
CA ASN A 2 16.54 2.94 6.40
C ASN A 2 15.11 3.40 6.10
N TRP A 3 14.86 3.88 4.88
CA TRP A 3 13.58 4.48 4.44
C TRP A 3 12.65 3.50 3.71
N ASN A 4 12.85 2.19 3.88
CA ASN A 4 11.91 1.18 3.43
C ASN A 4 11.17 0.63 4.65
N PHE A 5 9.89 0.97 4.84
CA PHE A 5 9.13 0.38 5.94
C PHE A 5 7.74 -0.11 5.54
N PHE A 6 7.73 -1.30 4.94
CA PHE A 6 6.91 -2.38 5.48
C PHE A 6 7.87 -3.37 6.16
N GLY A 7 7.96 -3.30 7.49
CA GLY A 7 8.77 -4.21 8.31
C GLY A 7 8.13 -5.60 8.40
N SER A 8 8.13 -6.33 7.29
CA SER A 8 7.44 -7.62 7.14
C SER A 8 8.35 -8.84 7.44
N PHE A 9 9.40 -8.69 8.23
CA PHE A 9 10.45 -9.72 8.39
C PHE A 9 9.96 -11.03 9.02
N VAL A 10 8.86 -11.00 9.76
CA VAL A 10 8.24 -12.18 10.39
C VAL A 10 7.01 -12.69 9.66
N PHE A 11 6.57 -11.97 8.63
CA PHE A 11 5.35 -12.28 7.87
C PHE A 11 5.53 -13.56 7.06
N GLY A 12 4.61 -14.51 7.23
CA GLY A 12 4.69 -15.85 6.64
C GLY A 12 5.56 -16.84 7.40
N THR A 13 6.11 -16.45 8.56
CA THR A 13 6.72 -17.42 9.49
C THR A 13 5.63 -18.16 10.29
N PRO A 14 5.91 -19.30 10.93
CA PRO A 14 4.92 -20.01 11.74
C PRO A 14 4.30 -19.18 12.88
N GLY A 15 5.00 -18.15 13.38
CA GLY A 15 4.49 -17.23 14.40
C GLY A 15 3.65 -16.07 13.84
N PHE A 16 3.60 -15.92 12.52
CA PHE A 16 2.77 -14.92 11.82
C PHE A 16 2.41 -15.45 10.42
N PRO A 17 1.53 -16.48 10.33
CA PRO A 17 1.25 -17.14 9.06
C PRO A 17 0.46 -16.23 8.12
N LEU A 18 0.70 -16.38 6.81
CA LEU A 18 0.00 -15.58 5.78
C LEU A 18 -1.52 -15.81 5.78
N SER A 19 -1.97 -16.99 6.19
CA SER A 19 -3.38 -17.38 6.25
C SER A 19 -4.20 -16.50 7.19
N ASP A 20 -3.57 -15.91 8.20
CA ASP A 20 -4.27 -15.14 9.24
C ASP A 20 -4.49 -13.68 8.81
N VAL A 21 -3.98 -13.30 7.64
CA VAL A 21 -4.13 -11.97 7.07
C VAL A 21 -5.37 -11.99 6.17
N PRO A 22 -6.42 -11.20 6.49
CA PRO A 22 -7.71 -11.28 5.79
C PRO A 22 -7.68 -10.55 4.44
N LEU A 23 -6.66 -10.77 3.61
CA LEU A 23 -6.52 -10.10 2.30
C LEU A 23 -7.71 -10.43 1.37
N GLY A 24 -8.21 -11.67 1.44
CA GLY A 24 -9.38 -12.10 0.68
C GLY A 24 -10.64 -11.35 1.09
N ASP A 25 -10.90 -11.24 2.39
CA ASP A 25 -12.09 -10.53 2.91
C ASP A 25 -12.01 -9.04 2.62
N ILE A 26 -10.82 -8.44 2.73
CA ILE A 26 -10.57 -7.04 2.35
C ILE A 26 -10.86 -6.84 0.87
N ALA A 27 -10.38 -7.73 -0.01
CA ALA A 27 -10.66 -7.65 -1.44
C ALA A 27 -12.15 -7.80 -1.74
N GLY A 28 -12.85 -8.69 -1.02
CA GLY A 28 -14.31 -8.83 -1.09
C GLY A 28 -15.04 -7.54 -0.74
N GLN A 29 -14.68 -6.92 0.39
CA GLN A 29 -15.27 -5.64 0.83
C GLN A 29 -14.97 -4.49 -0.14
N VAL A 30 -13.82 -4.50 -0.82
CA VAL A 30 -13.54 -3.51 -1.87
C VAL A 30 -14.41 -3.76 -3.10
N ALA A 31 -14.57 -5.03 -3.49
CA ALA A 31 -15.36 -5.41 -4.66
C ALA A 31 -16.85 -5.13 -4.49
N ASP A 32 -17.40 -5.33 -3.28
CA ASP A 32 -18.80 -5.05 -2.95
C ASP A 32 -19.08 -3.60 -2.54
N GLY A 33 -18.03 -2.78 -2.38
CA GLY A 33 -18.12 -1.36 -2.06
C GLY A 33 -18.25 -1.04 -0.57
N THR A 34 -18.19 -2.03 0.32
CA THR A 34 -18.16 -1.85 1.78
C THR A 34 -16.90 -1.10 2.24
N LEU A 35 -15.77 -1.33 1.56
CA LEU A 35 -14.49 -0.69 1.84
C LEU A 35 -14.04 0.20 0.68
N GLU A 36 -13.93 1.51 0.92
CA GLU A 36 -13.36 2.44 -0.05
C GLU A 36 -11.83 2.33 -0.09
N ALA A 37 -11.31 1.67 -1.14
CA ALA A 37 -9.87 1.48 -1.33
C ALA A 37 -9.29 2.22 -2.55
N LYS A 38 -10.01 3.23 -3.04
CA LYS A 38 -9.53 4.05 -4.17
C LYS A 38 -8.22 4.76 -3.80
N PRO A 39 -7.22 4.78 -4.70
CA PRO A 39 -6.02 5.57 -4.49
C PRO A 39 -6.35 7.06 -4.31
N SER A 40 -5.68 7.73 -3.39
CA SER A 40 -5.76 9.19 -3.27
C SER A 40 -5.06 9.87 -4.46
N ARG A 41 -3.97 9.28 -4.95
CA ARG A 41 -3.21 9.73 -6.12
C ARG A 41 -2.61 8.54 -6.87
N VAL A 42 -2.52 8.67 -8.20
CA VAL A 42 -1.84 7.72 -9.09
C VAL A 42 -0.75 8.47 -9.85
N PHE A 43 0.44 7.88 -9.91
CA PHE A 43 1.63 8.41 -10.57
C PHE A 43 2.09 7.43 -11.64
N SER A 44 2.69 7.95 -12.71
CA SER A 44 3.50 7.14 -13.62
C SER A 44 4.86 6.84 -13.00
N PHE A 45 5.59 5.86 -13.56
CA PHE A 45 6.93 5.52 -13.07
C PHE A 45 7.91 6.70 -13.13
N ASP A 46 7.84 7.54 -14.17
CA ASP A 46 8.69 8.74 -14.30
C ASP A 46 8.43 9.78 -13.19
N GLN A 47 7.28 9.71 -12.52
CA GLN A 47 6.88 10.59 -11.42
C GLN A 47 7.21 10.01 -10.04
N ILE A 48 7.96 8.92 -9.95
CA ILE A 48 8.26 8.26 -8.66
C ILE A 48 8.92 9.19 -7.64
N HIS A 49 9.79 10.11 -8.09
CA HIS A 49 10.41 11.11 -7.22
C HIS A 49 9.37 12.05 -6.59
N GLU A 50 8.33 12.40 -7.33
CA GLU A 50 7.25 13.25 -6.84
C GLU A 50 6.37 12.52 -5.81
N ALA A 51 6.08 11.23 -6.06
CA ALA A 51 5.38 10.40 -5.10
C ALA A 51 6.13 10.33 -3.75
N HIS A 52 7.46 10.17 -3.79
CA HIS A 52 8.29 10.19 -2.58
C HIS A 52 8.32 11.56 -1.91
N ARG A 53 8.46 12.65 -2.67
CA ARG A 53 8.44 14.02 -2.12
C ARG A 53 7.15 14.30 -1.33
N LEU A 54 5.99 13.95 -1.90
CA LEU A 54 4.69 14.13 -1.24
C LEU A 54 4.54 13.24 0.00
N MET A 55 5.13 12.04 -0.01
CA MET A 55 5.17 11.17 1.16
C MET A 55 6.02 11.79 2.29
N GLU A 56 7.21 12.31 1.96
CA GLU A 56 8.12 12.96 2.91
C GLU A 56 7.53 14.26 3.49
N ALA A 57 6.79 15.01 2.68
CA ALA A 57 6.09 16.23 3.11
C ALA A 57 4.84 15.94 3.98
N GLY A 58 4.44 14.68 4.13
CA GLY A 58 3.20 14.32 4.85
C GLY A 58 1.92 14.63 4.06
N GLU A 59 2.03 14.86 2.76
CA GLU A 59 0.94 15.30 1.87
C GLU A 59 0.29 14.13 1.11
N ALA A 60 0.63 12.87 1.42
CA ALA A 60 0.14 11.70 0.70
C ALA A 60 -1.40 11.57 0.69
N GLY A 61 -2.07 11.95 1.80
CA GLY A 61 -3.53 12.02 1.90
C GLY A 61 -4.27 10.69 1.71
N GLY A 62 -3.56 9.55 1.69
CA GLY A 62 -4.13 8.22 1.45
C GLY A 62 -3.18 7.31 0.68
N LYS A 63 -3.73 6.27 0.05
CA LYS A 63 -2.97 5.32 -0.78
C LYS A 63 -2.49 6.00 -2.06
N MET A 64 -1.18 6.18 -2.19
CA MET A 64 -0.53 6.56 -3.46
C MET A 64 -0.14 5.30 -4.24
N VAL A 65 -0.38 5.29 -5.55
CA VAL A 65 -0.04 4.17 -6.44
C VAL A 65 0.86 4.66 -7.56
N VAL A 66 1.92 3.90 -7.87
CA VAL A 66 2.75 4.10 -9.06
C VAL A 66 2.42 2.98 -10.05
N VAL A 67 2.05 3.33 -11.27
CA VAL A 67 1.80 2.34 -12.33
C VAL A 67 3.06 2.09 -13.15
N LEU A 68 3.28 0.82 -13.47
CA LEU A 68 4.30 0.35 -14.40
C LEU A 68 3.53 0.01 -15.68
N GLU A 69 3.62 0.86 -16.70
CA GLU A 69 3.13 0.55 -18.04
C GLU A 69 4.13 -0.31 -18.81
#